data_AF-A0A7V2MHB0-F1
#
_entry.id   AF-A0A7V2MHB0-F1
#
_cell.length_a   1.000
_cell.length_b   1.000
_cell.length_c   1.000
_cell.angle_alpha   90.00
_cell.angle_beta   90.00
_cell.angle_gamma   90.00
#
_symmetry.space_group_name_H-M   'P 1'
#
loop_
_entity.id
_entity.type
_entity.pdbx_description
1 polymer ?
#
loop_
_entity_poly.entity_id
_entity_poly.type
_entity_poly.pdbx_seq_one_letter_code
_entity_poly.pdbx_strand_id
1 'polypeptide(L)'
;MSICDISLAAGSGGMAYRQRQLANRILNAQRLAAREWTLWLDSFLPRPQDLTALPDGSWLLQIHFRLSRPFASKAKSEFHPWEERVVDKKDGATEWFEIHNPIVRDHLTGLPMVRPTTWKGHLRFAAAARGLEDEMRDRLFGVTRGNAKGQSGRLHFFPTLFPDQTGKEVVTPLSRDTRTPVPGRGPVVFEVVQPGREGELILLYVPRPRGPGWHPRQIGEDLVATFSAVVAMLRDYGFSAKKTASWGVVEDGVPSSSQLAAKGAMWPAEKPGAGRAQFEEPQESFQKFMDERGRPNAVLKKATGEWLSNQEFKTAGAALGTLTEYKRFRAWYDAHGAEWARRLTAPQRTGQAPLQVFEFSKISELPALAERLARGLREASGG
;
A
#
# COMPACT_ATOMS: atom_id res chain seq x y z
N MET A 1 -25.97 -5.37 -14.59
CA MET A 1 -26.25 -6.05 -15.87
C MET A 1 -25.71 -7.48 -15.74
N SER A 2 -26.52 -8.52 -15.98
CA SER A 2 -26.11 -9.93 -15.77
C SER A 2 -25.01 -10.34 -16.77
N ILE A 3 -23.96 -11.00 -16.28
CA ILE A 3 -22.86 -11.59 -17.08
C ILE A 3 -23.37 -12.66 -18.08
N CYS A 4 -24.63 -13.09 -17.98
CA CYS A 4 -25.16 -14.24 -18.72
C CYS A 4 -25.76 -13.92 -20.11
N ASP A 5 -25.95 -12.65 -20.49
CA ASP A 5 -26.53 -12.31 -21.80
C ASP A 5 -25.47 -12.11 -22.89
N ILE A 6 -24.59 -13.10 -23.08
CA ILE A 6 -23.68 -13.14 -24.24
C ILE A 6 -24.43 -13.76 -25.43
N SER A 7 -25.43 -13.04 -25.95
CA SER A 7 -26.02 -13.39 -27.25
C SER A 7 -25.13 -12.85 -28.36
N LEU A 8 -24.42 -13.74 -29.06
CA LEU A 8 -23.83 -13.44 -30.35
C LEU A 8 -24.98 -13.48 -31.36
N ALA A 9 -25.46 -12.31 -31.78
CA ALA A 9 -26.37 -12.22 -32.91
C ALA A 9 -25.75 -13.00 -34.07
N ALA A 10 -26.51 -13.95 -34.63
CA ALA A 10 -26.11 -14.78 -35.76
C ALA A 10 -26.03 -13.95 -37.05
N GLY A 11 -25.15 -12.95 -37.07
CA GLY A 11 -24.86 -12.12 -38.23
C GLY A 11 -23.79 -12.74 -39.12
N SER A 12 -23.87 -12.42 -40.40
CA SER A 12 -23.10 -12.85 -41.57
C SER A 12 -21.58 -12.56 -41.55
N GLY A 13 -20.95 -12.41 -40.39
CA GLY A 13 -19.51 -12.21 -40.25
C GLY A 13 -18.74 -13.51 -40.06
N GLY A 14 -17.59 -13.66 -40.74
CA GLY A 14 -16.66 -14.78 -40.58
C GLY A 14 -16.12 -14.96 -39.15
N MET A 15 -15.51 -16.10 -38.85
CA MET A 15 -15.04 -16.49 -37.50
C MET A 15 -14.20 -15.40 -36.81
N ALA A 16 -13.26 -14.78 -37.54
CA ALA A 16 -12.40 -13.71 -37.02
C ALA A 16 -13.19 -12.46 -36.57
N TYR A 17 -14.25 -12.09 -37.31
CA TYR A 17 -15.11 -10.97 -36.93
C TYR A 17 -15.86 -11.25 -35.62
N ARG A 18 -16.34 -12.49 -35.44
CA ARG A 18 -17.05 -12.91 -34.21
C ARG A 18 -16.11 -12.96 -33.00
N GLN A 19 -14.89 -13.50 -33.18
CA GLN A 19 -13.86 -13.51 -32.13
C GLN A 19 -13.51 -12.09 -31.68
N ARG A 20 -13.34 -11.16 -32.63
CA ARG A 20 -13.10 -9.74 -32.35
C ARG A 20 -14.23 -9.10 -31.54
N GLN A 21 -15.48 -9.32 -31.98
CA GLN A 21 -16.67 -8.79 -31.29
C GLN A 21 -16.76 -9.30 -29.86
N LEU A 22 -16.53 -10.60 -29.65
CA LEU A 22 -16.54 -11.20 -28.32
C LEU A 22 -15.42 -10.63 -27.43
N ALA A 23 -14.18 -10.56 -27.93
CA ALA A 23 -13.05 -10.05 -27.17
C ALA A 23 -13.26 -8.59 -26.73
N ASN A 24 -13.76 -7.74 -27.62
CA ASN A 24 -14.03 -6.34 -27.30
C ASN A 24 -15.22 -6.18 -26.35
N ARG A 25 -16.25 -7.02 -26.45
CA ARG A 25 -17.35 -7.06 -25.47
C ARG A 25 -16.85 -7.44 -24.08
N ILE A 26 -16.00 -8.46 -23.97
CA ILE A 26 -15.39 -8.87 -22.69
C ILE A 26 -14.58 -7.71 -22.09
N LEU A 27 -13.73 -7.06 -22.89
CA LEU A 27 -12.94 -5.92 -22.40
C LEU A 27 -13.84 -4.76 -21.93
N ASN A 28 -14.92 -4.47 -22.65
CA ASN A 28 -15.87 -3.41 -22.26
C ASN A 28 -16.63 -3.78 -20.97
N ALA A 29 -17.05 -5.04 -20.81
CA ALA A 29 -17.66 -5.51 -19.58
C ALA A 29 -16.69 -5.39 -18.38
N GLN A 30 -15.42 -5.76 -18.57
CA GLN A 30 -14.37 -5.56 -17.55
C GLN A 30 -14.17 -4.08 -17.20
N ARG A 31 -14.18 -3.17 -18.19
CA ARG A 31 -14.07 -1.73 -17.95
C ARG A 31 -15.27 -1.15 -17.20
N LEU A 32 -16.47 -1.67 -17.46
CA LEU A 32 -17.67 -1.28 -16.73
C LEU A 32 -17.60 -1.77 -15.28
N ALA A 33 -17.28 -3.06 -15.08
CA ALA A 33 -17.06 -3.63 -13.76
C ALA A 33 -16.00 -2.84 -12.98
N ALA A 34 -14.89 -2.47 -13.62
CA ALA A 34 -13.83 -1.69 -12.98
C ALA A 34 -14.33 -0.37 -12.39
N ARG A 35 -15.21 0.34 -13.10
CA ARG A 35 -15.81 1.60 -12.61
C ARG A 35 -16.69 1.38 -11.38
N GLU A 36 -17.47 0.30 -11.37
CA GLU A 36 -18.33 -0.04 -10.25
C GLU A 36 -17.51 -0.49 -9.03
N TRP A 37 -16.55 -1.39 -9.23
CA TRP A 37 -15.76 -2.01 -8.16
C TRP A 37 -14.70 -1.10 -7.55
N THR A 38 -14.26 -0.06 -8.27
CA THR A 38 -13.28 0.91 -7.74
C THR A 38 -13.76 1.54 -6.43
N LEU A 39 -15.06 1.75 -6.27
CA LEU A 39 -15.66 2.32 -5.06
C LEU A 39 -15.64 1.38 -3.85
N TRP A 40 -15.35 0.09 -4.06
CA TRP A 40 -15.44 -0.96 -3.03
C TRP A 40 -14.10 -1.60 -2.70
N LEU A 41 -12.99 -1.13 -3.27
CA LEU A 41 -11.67 -1.76 -3.11
C LEU A 41 -11.26 -1.90 -1.65
N ASP A 42 -11.51 -0.86 -0.84
CA ASP A 42 -11.18 -0.83 0.59
C ASP A 42 -11.95 -1.86 1.43
N SER A 43 -12.99 -2.50 0.87
CA SER A 43 -13.80 -3.51 1.55
C SER A 43 -13.22 -4.92 1.50
N PHE A 44 -12.31 -5.22 0.56
CA PHE A 44 -11.80 -6.57 0.33
C PHE A 44 -10.35 -6.78 0.78
N LEU A 45 -9.60 -5.68 0.95
CA LEU A 45 -8.20 -5.70 1.31
C LEU A 45 -8.02 -5.68 2.83
N PRO A 46 -7.00 -6.36 3.37
CA PRO A 46 -6.79 -6.46 4.81
C PRO A 46 -6.40 -5.10 5.38
N ARG A 47 -6.93 -4.80 6.58
CA ARG A 47 -6.69 -3.58 7.34
C ARG A 47 -5.93 -3.91 8.62
N PRO A 48 -5.27 -2.92 9.25
CA PRO A 48 -4.58 -3.13 10.54
C PRO A 48 -5.46 -3.77 11.61
N GLN A 49 -6.76 -3.47 11.62
CA GLN A 49 -7.72 -4.04 12.57
C GLN A 49 -7.88 -5.56 12.42
N ASP A 50 -7.66 -6.11 11.23
CA ASP A 50 -7.78 -7.55 10.98
C ASP A 50 -6.67 -8.35 11.68
N LEU A 51 -5.55 -7.70 12.02
CA LEU A 51 -4.51 -8.31 12.85
C LEU A 51 -5.05 -8.75 14.22
N THR A 52 -6.11 -8.12 14.73
CA THR A 52 -6.71 -8.49 16.02
C THR A 52 -7.19 -9.94 16.07
N ALA A 53 -7.57 -10.53 14.93
CA ALA A 53 -7.97 -11.93 14.80
C ALA A 53 -6.80 -12.91 14.65
N LEU A 54 -5.57 -12.42 14.46
CA LEU A 54 -4.37 -13.22 14.16
C LEU A 54 -3.50 -13.45 15.42
N PRO A 55 -2.58 -14.43 15.43
CA PRO A 55 -1.71 -14.65 16.58
C PRO A 55 -0.71 -13.49 16.80
N ASP A 56 -0.25 -13.32 18.03
CA ASP A 56 0.82 -12.37 18.37
C ASP A 56 2.08 -12.60 17.53
N GLY A 57 2.72 -11.51 17.15
CA GLY A 57 3.85 -11.48 16.23
C GLY A 57 3.45 -11.43 14.75
N SER A 58 2.16 -11.45 14.43
CA SER A 58 1.67 -11.15 13.07
C SER A 58 1.85 -9.66 12.76
N TRP A 59 2.18 -9.36 11.51
CA TRP A 59 2.33 -7.99 11.04
C TRP A 59 1.79 -7.83 9.62
N LEU A 60 1.29 -6.63 9.31
CA LEU A 60 0.74 -6.22 8.03
C LEU A 60 1.54 -5.02 7.53
N LEU A 61 2.25 -5.21 6.42
CA LEU A 61 2.95 -4.14 5.71
C LEU A 61 2.07 -3.65 4.56
N GLN A 62 1.75 -2.36 4.58
CA GLN A 62 1.04 -1.68 3.50
C GLN A 62 1.94 -0.58 2.94
N ILE A 63 2.31 -0.70 1.67
CA ILE A 63 3.10 0.31 0.95
C ILE A 63 2.23 0.84 -0.17
N HIS A 64 1.73 2.06 0.00
CA HIS A 64 1.16 2.83 -1.08
C HIS A 64 2.31 3.43 -1.87
N PHE A 65 2.34 3.20 -3.18
CA PHE A 65 3.51 3.49 -3.98
C PHE A 65 3.15 4.11 -5.31
N ARG A 66 4.11 4.85 -5.88
CA ARG A 66 4.00 5.45 -7.21
C ARG A 66 5.01 4.83 -8.16
N LEU A 67 4.56 4.41 -9.35
CA LEU A 67 5.42 3.80 -10.35
C LEU A 67 6.39 4.84 -10.94
N SER A 68 7.69 4.58 -10.86
CA SER A 68 8.69 5.38 -11.59
C SER A 68 8.86 4.93 -13.04
N ARG A 69 8.54 3.65 -13.32
CA ARG A 69 8.66 2.99 -14.63
C ARG A 69 7.39 2.21 -14.92
N PRO A 70 7.01 2.02 -16.20
CA PRO A 70 5.76 1.37 -16.55
C PRO A 70 5.70 -0.07 -16.01
N PHE A 71 4.50 -0.51 -15.63
CA PHE A 71 4.24 -1.89 -15.23
C PHE A 71 3.47 -2.61 -16.33
N ALA A 72 3.93 -3.81 -16.69
CA ALA A 72 3.26 -4.68 -17.63
C ALA A 72 3.21 -6.10 -17.07
N SER A 73 2.10 -6.76 -17.31
CA SER A 73 1.94 -8.19 -17.06
C SER A 73 1.25 -8.80 -18.28
N LYS A 74 1.60 -10.04 -18.63
CA LYS A 74 0.98 -10.68 -19.79
C LYS A 74 -0.26 -11.45 -19.35
N ALA A 75 -1.43 -11.05 -19.85
CA ALA A 75 -2.64 -11.86 -19.70
C ALA A 75 -2.50 -13.17 -20.49
N LYS A 76 -3.07 -14.25 -19.95
CA LYS A 76 -3.21 -15.56 -20.62
C LYS A 76 -4.66 -15.79 -21.05
N SER A 77 -5.26 -14.77 -21.67
CA SER A 77 -6.64 -14.86 -22.17
C SER A 77 -6.64 -15.59 -23.51
N GLU A 78 -7.64 -16.43 -23.76
CA GLU A 78 -7.88 -17.03 -25.08
C GLU A 78 -8.41 -15.99 -26.09
N PHE A 79 -9.03 -14.92 -25.59
CA PHE A 79 -9.56 -13.82 -26.39
C PHE A 79 -8.71 -12.57 -26.16
N HIS A 80 -7.95 -12.16 -27.18
CA HIS A 80 -7.21 -10.91 -27.16
C HIS A 80 -8.08 -9.77 -27.70
N PRO A 81 -8.11 -8.61 -27.02
CA PRO A 81 -8.85 -7.46 -27.51
C PRO A 81 -8.26 -6.93 -28.81
N TRP A 82 -9.08 -6.21 -29.56
CA TRP A 82 -8.70 -5.58 -30.82
C TRP A 82 -9.01 -4.09 -30.78
N GLU A 83 -8.21 -3.31 -31.48
CA GLU A 83 -8.39 -1.88 -31.57
C GLU A 83 -8.27 -1.38 -33.00
N GLU A 84 -9.06 -0.36 -33.30
CA GLU A 84 -9.01 0.34 -34.56
C GLU A 84 -7.90 1.40 -34.52
N ARG A 85 -7.07 1.43 -35.54
CA ARG A 85 -5.97 2.39 -35.68
C ARG A 85 -6.01 3.03 -37.05
N VAL A 86 -5.70 4.32 -37.12
CA VAL A 86 -5.49 5.02 -38.39
C VAL A 86 -4.18 4.52 -39.00
N VAL A 87 -4.26 3.98 -40.21
CA VAL A 87 -3.11 3.45 -40.96
C VAL A 87 -2.64 4.45 -42.02
N ASP A 88 -3.57 5.18 -42.63
CA ASP A 88 -3.25 6.29 -43.52
C ASP A 88 -3.68 7.64 -42.90
N LYS A 89 -2.70 8.49 -42.60
CA LYS A 89 -2.95 9.82 -42.03
C LYS A 89 -3.51 10.82 -43.04
N LYS A 90 -3.38 10.57 -44.34
CA LYS A 90 -3.88 11.47 -45.39
C LYS A 90 -5.37 11.26 -45.66
N ASP A 91 -5.79 10.00 -45.71
CA ASP A 91 -7.17 9.63 -46.05
C ASP A 91 -8.01 9.25 -44.82
N GLY A 92 -7.39 9.16 -43.64
CA GLY A 92 -8.06 8.78 -42.39
C GLY A 92 -8.46 7.31 -42.33
N ALA A 93 -7.96 6.47 -43.24
CA ALA A 93 -8.29 5.05 -43.31
C ALA A 93 -7.87 4.32 -42.03
N THR A 94 -8.79 3.52 -41.49
CA THR A 94 -8.59 2.75 -40.26
C THR A 94 -8.55 1.25 -40.51
N GLU A 95 -7.73 0.54 -39.73
CA GLU A 95 -7.69 -0.92 -39.70
C GLU A 95 -7.73 -1.44 -38.26
N TRP A 96 -8.12 -2.70 -38.11
CA TRP A 96 -8.20 -3.37 -36.81
C TRP A 96 -6.94 -4.17 -36.53
N PHE A 97 -6.34 -3.92 -35.37
CA PHE A 97 -5.14 -4.60 -34.89
C PHE A 97 -5.43 -5.33 -33.58
N GLU A 98 -4.91 -6.56 -33.46
CA GLU A 98 -4.93 -7.30 -32.21
C GLU A 98 -3.99 -6.65 -31.17
N ILE A 99 -4.44 -6.56 -29.93
CA ILE A 99 -3.60 -6.16 -28.79
C ILE A 99 -2.84 -7.40 -28.31
N HIS A 100 -1.59 -7.56 -28.74
CA HIS A 100 -0.80 -8.76 -28.47
C HIS A 100 -0.33 -8.93 -27.02
N ASN A 101 -0.13 -7.84 -26.28
CA ASN A 101 0.33 -7.89 -24.88
C ASN A 101 -0.62 -7.10 -23.96
N PRO A 102 -1.86 -7.59 -23.77
CA PRO A 102 -2.80 -6.98 -22.85
C PRO A 102 -2.38 -7.24 -21.41
N ILE A 103 -2.69 -6.27 -20.54
CA ILE A 103 -2.38 -6.39 -19.12
C ILE A 103 -3.32 -7.41 -18.45
N VAL A 104 -2.79 -8.11 -17.45
CA VAL A 104 -3.63 -8.95 -16.59
C VAL A 104 -4.66 -8.08 -15.87
N ARG A 105 -5.91 -8.53 -15.90
CA ARG A 105 -7.01 -7.97 -15.10
C ARG A 105 -7.54 -9.00 -14.13
N ASP A 106 -8.04 -8.53 -13.00
CA ASP A 106 -8.84 -9.34 -12.09
C ASP A 106 -10.19 -9.70 -12.72
N HIS A 107 -10.66 -10.93 -12.49
CA HIS A 107 -11.87 -11.43 -13.15
C HIS A 107 -13.14 -10.85 -12.57
N LEU A 108 -13.15 -10.57 -11.26
CA LEU A 108 -14.32 -10.02 -10.57
C LEU A 108 -14.44 -8.52 -10.86
N THR A 109 -13.36 -7.79 -10.62
CA THR A 109 -13.36 -6.33 -10.69
C THR A 109 -13.07 -5.79 -12.09
N GLY A 110 -12.45 -6.56 -12.98
CA GLY A 110 -12.02 -6.07 -14.30
C GLY A 110 -10.83 -5.10 -14.26
N LEU A 111 -10.28 -4.82 -13.08
CA LEU A 111 -9.17 -3.89 -12.88
C LEU A 111 -7.84 -4.52 -13.29
N PRO A 112 -6.94 -3.76 -13.95
CA PRO A 112 -5.55 -4.17 -14.11
C PRO A 112 -4.92 -4.51 -12.77
N MET A 113 -4.11 -5.57 -12.71
CA MET A 113 -3.58 -6.02 -11.43
C MET A 113 -2.16 -6.58 -11.46
N VAL A 114 -1.53 -6.53 -10.28
CA VAL A 114 -0.45 -7.45 -9.92
C VAL A 114 -1.06 -8.61 -9.15
N ARG A 115 -0.91 -9.84 -9.66
CA ARG A 115 -1.41 -11.04 -8.95
C ARG A 115 -0.61 -11.29 -7.66
N PRO A 116 -1.24 -11.85 -6.61
CA PRO A 116 -0.53 -12.34 -5.43
C PRO A 116 0.66 -13.26 -5.76
N THR A 117 0.47 -14.15 -6.74
CA THR A 117 1.51 -15.08 -7.19
C THR A 117 2.65 -14.36 -7.92
N THR A 118 2.35 -13.27 -8.63
CA THR A 118 3.36 -12.40 -9.25
C THR A 118 4.18 -11.70 -8.17
N TRP A 119 3.55 -11.12 -7.15
CA TRP A 119 4.26 -10.53 -6.02
C TRP A 119 5.16 -11.54 -5.32
N LYS A 120 4.62 -12.71 -4.97
CA LYS A 120 5.36 -13.80 -4.36
C LYS A 120 6.59 -14.21 -5.19
N GLY A 121 6.42 -14.37 -6.50
CA GLY A 121 7.51 -14.74 -7.41
C GLY A 121 8.62 -13.68 -7.48
N HIS A 122 8.24 -12.40 -7.53
CA HIS A 122 9.19 -11.29 -7.55
C HIS A 122 9.93 -11.12 -6.24
N LEU A 123 9.23 -11.19 -5.11
CA LEU A 123 9.84 -11.06 -3.80
C LEU A 123 10.75 -12.26 -3.49
N ARG A 124 10.36 -13.48 -3.86
CA ARG A 124 11.21 -14.68 -3.74
C ARG A 124 12.48 -14.56 -4.59
N PHE A 125 12.38 -14.02 -5.80
CA PHE A 125 13.55 -13.75 -6.65
C PHE A 125 14.47 -12.70 -6.01
N ALA A 126 13.91 -11.58 -5.54
CA ALA A 126 14.69 -10.51 -4.90
C ALA A 126 15.37 -11.00 -3.62
N ALA A 127 14.68 -11.81 -2.81
CA ALA A 127 15.25 -12.45 -1.63
C ALA A 127 16.45 -13.35 -1.98
N ALA A 128 16.30 -14.21 -3.00
CA ALA A 128 17.40 -15.06 -3.47
C ALA A 128 18.59 -14.24 -3.99
N ALA A 129 18.32 -13.16 -4.74
CA ALA A 129 19.36 -12.28 -5.26
C ALA A 129 20.07 -11.47 -4.15
N ARG A 130 19.43 -11.29 -3.00
CA ARG A 130 20.04 -10.74 -1.77
C ARG A 130 20.77 -11.78 -0.93
N GLY A 131 20.91 -13.01 -1.41
CA GLY A 131 21.62 -14.08 -0.71
C GLY A 131 20.84 -14.67 0.47
N LEU A 132 19.50 -14.59 0.45
CA LEU A 132 18.70 -15.18 1.52
C LEU A 132 18.79 -16.72 1.47
N GLU A 133 19.15 -17.31 2.60
CA GLU A 133 19.29 -18.76 2.78
C GLU A 133 18.00 -19.52 2.39
N ASP A 134 18.19 -20.72 1.84
CA ASP A 134 17.10 -21.54 1.32
C ASP A 134 16.07 -21.91 2.39
N GLU A 135 16.51 -22.22 3.61
CA GLU A 135 15.65 -22.55 4.73
C GLU A 135 14.73 -21.39 5.13
N MET A 136 15.28 -20.17 5.20
CA MET A 136 14.51 -18.96 5.52
C MET A 136 13.56 -18.60 4.37
N ARG A 137 14.01 -18.76 3.12
CA ARG A 137 13.17 -18.57 1.94
C ARG A 137 12.00 -19.56 1.93
N ASP A 138 12.24 -20.83 2.21
CA ASP A 138 11.18 -21.84 2.26
C ASP A 138 10.21 -21.60 3.42
N ARG A 139 10.69 -21.08 4.56
CA ARG A 139 9.85 -20.65 5.68
C ARG A 139 8.95 -19.46 5.33
N LEU A 140 9.48 -18.45 4.65
CA LEU A 140 8.74 -17.25 4.26
C LEU A 140 7.75 -17.52 3.13
N PHE A 141 8.18 -18.23 2.08
CA PHE A 141 7.40 -18.41 0.85
C PHE A 141 6.70 -19.77 0.74
N GLY A 142 7.07 -20.77 1.54
CA GLY A 142 6.57 -22.14 1.47
C GLY A 142 7.28 -22.99 0.41
N VAL A 143 7.24 -24.31 0.60
CA VAL A 143 7.91 -25.29 -0.28
C VAL A 143 6.93 -25.82 -1.32
N THR A 144 7.32 -25.82 -2.59
CA THR A 144 6.44 -26.23 -3.71
C THR A 144 6.83 -27.56 -4.37
N ARG A 145 7.96 -28.21 -4.00
CA ARG A 145 8.45 -29.41 -4.70
C ARG A 145 8.84 -30.55 -3.75
N GLY A 146 8.35 -31.76 -4.05
CA GLY A 146 8.96 -33.04 -3.62
C GLY A 146 8.41 -33.74 -2.37
N ASN A 147 7.48 -33.15 -1.64
CA ASN A 147 6.96 -33.71 -0.39
C ASN A 147 5.42 -33.62 -0.39
N ALA A 148 4.74 -34.75 -0.14
CA ALA A 148 3.27 -34.84 -0.04
C ALA A 148 2.63 -33.93 1.05
N LYS A 149 3.44 -33.29 1.90
CA LYS A 149 3.07 -32.38 2.99
C LYS A 149 3.51 -30.94 2.73
N GLY A 150 3.31 -30.41 1.51
CA GLY A 150 3.66 -29.04 1.15
C GLY A 150 3.31 -28.04 2.26
N GLN A 151 4.30 -27.30 2.76
CA GLN A 151 4.09 -26.33 3.84
C GLN A 151 3.78 -24.96 3.26
N SER A 152 2.71 -24.33 3.76
CA SER A 152 2.44 -22.91 3.51
C SER A 152 3.57 -22.07 4.11
N GLY A 153 4.00 -21.04 3.37
CA GLY A 153 4.89 -20.02 3.91
C GLY A 153 4.18 -19.12 4.90
N ARG A 154 4.97 -18.32 5.63
CA ARG A 154 4.50 -17.32 6.59
C ARG A 154 4.04 -16.01 5.97
N LEU A 155 4.46 -15.72 4.73
CA LEU A 155 4.05 -14.54 3.98
C LEU A 155 2.83 -14.83 3.11
N HIS A 156 1.82 -13.98 3.25
CA HIS A 156 0.60 -13.94 2.46
C HIS A 156 0.59 -12.65 1.63
N PHE A 157 0.24 -12.80 0.35
CA PHE A 157 0.31 -11.75 -0.66
C PHE A 157 -1.09 -11.39 -1.11
N PHE A 158 -1.37 -10.10 -1.24
CA PHE A 158 -2.65 -9.60 -1.75
C PHE A 158 -2.45 -8.98 -3.13
N PRO A 159 -3.51 -8.92 -3.96
CA PRO A 159 -3.40 -8.29 -5.27
C PRO A 159 -3.19 -6.78 -5.11
N THR A 160 -2.46 -6.20 -6.05
CA THR A 160 -2.52 -4.75 -6.29
C THR A 160 -3.50 -4.52 -7.41
N LEU A 161 -4.52 -3.70 -7.18
CA LEU A 161 -5.53 -3.33 -8.18
C LEU A 161 -5.30 -1.89 -8.60
N PHE A 162 -5.23 -1.62 -9.90
CA PHE A 162 -5.02 -0.28 -10.44
C PHE A 162 -6.34 0.31 -10.93
N PRO A 163 -6.96 1.25 -10.20
CA PRO A 163 -8.22 1.89 -10.61
C PRO A 163 -8.07 2.76 -11.87
N ASP A 164 -6.85 3.27 -12.09
CA ASP A 164 -6.53 4.12 -13.22
C ASP A 164 -6.51 3.38 -14.56
N GLN A 165 -6.78 4.13 -15.63
CA GLN A 165 -6.73 3.61 -16.99
C GLN A 165 -5.30 3.22 -17.41
N THR A 166 -5.21 2.13 -18.16
CA THR A 166 -3.98 1.65 -18.79
C THR A 166 -3.58 2.52 -19.97
N GLY A 167 -2.27 2.60 -20.22
CA GLY A 167 -1.69 3.21 -21.40
C GLY A 167 -1.08 2.17 -22.33
N LYS A 168 -0.32 2.66 -23.31
CA LYS A 168 0.44 1.84 -24.24
C LYS A 168 1.90 2.23 -24.23
N GLU A 169 2.76 1.23 -24.34
CA GLU A 169 4.20 1.40 -24.55
C GLU A 169 4.62 0.60 -25.78
N VAL A 170 5.49 1.19 -26.60
CA VAL A 170 5.94 0.57 -27.85
C VAL A 170 7.43 0.26 -27.72
N VAL A 171 7.77 -1.02 -27.85
CA VAL A 171 9.17 -1.46 -27.86
C VAL A 171 9.53 -1.92 -29.26
N THR A 172 10.51 -1.27 -29.86
CA THR A 172 11.02 -1.63 -31.19
C THR A 172 12.40 -2.29 -31.05
N PRO A 173 12.52 -3.61 -31.32
CA PRO A 173 13.81 -4.28 -31.38
C PRO A 173 14.66 -3.71 -32.53
N LEU A 174 15.87 -3.26 -32.20
CA LEU A 174 16.85 -2.79 -33.18
C LEU A 174 17.91 -3.86 -33.43
N SER A 175 18.36 -3.97 -34.68
CA SER A 175 19.55 -4.72 -35.04
C SER A 175 20.79 -4.08 -34.42
N ARG A 176 21.71 -4.87 -33.89
CA ARG A 176 22.95 -4.34 -33.29
C ARG A 176 23.90 -3.77 -34.35
N ASP A 177 23.95 -4.39 -35.53
CA ASP A 177 24.90 -4.05 -36.59
C ASP A 177 24.46 -2.79 -37.34
N THR A 178 23.17 -2.69 -37.65
CA THR A 178 22.62 -1.59 -38.47
C THR A 178 21.94 -0.50 -37.65
N ARG A 179 21.66 -0.74 -36.35
CA ARG A 179 20.84 0.12 -35.47
C ARG A 179 19.45 0.44 -36.03
N THR A 180 18.97 -0.33 -37.01
CA THR A 180 17.63 -0.17 -37.61
C THR A 180 16.64 -1.19 -37.04
N PRO A 181 15.32 -0.92 -37.10
CA PRO A 181 14.29 -1.88 -36.71
C PRO A 181 14.48 -3.23 -37.40
N VAL A 182 14.46 -4.32 -36.64
CA VAL A 182 14.61 -5.66 -37.21
C VAL A 182 13.37 -5.97 -38.07
N PRO A 183 13.53 -6.25 -39.37
CA PRO A 183 12.41 -6.59 -40.25
C PRO A 183 11.59 -7.76 -39.69
N GLY A 184 10.26 -7.64 -39.70
CA GLY A 184 9.35 -8.67 -39.17
C GLY A 184 9.32 -8.80 -37.65
N ARG A 185 10.12 -8.03 -36.90
CA ARG A 185 10.05 -7.93 -35.42
C ARG A 185 9.60 -6.55 -34.94
N GLY A 186 8.95 -5.81 -35.85
CA GLY A 186 8.52 -4.42 -35.70
C GLY A 186 7.64 -4.14 -34.46
N PRO A 187 7.25 -2.88 -34.26
CA PRO A 187 6.94 -2.31 -32.95
C PRO A 187 6.01 -3.18 -32.11
N VAL A 188 6.53 -3.68 -30.99
CA VAL A 188 5.78 -4.53 -30.07
C VAL A 188 5.05 -3.63 -29.09
N VAL A 189 3.73 -3.59 -29.22
CA VAL A 189 2.86 -2.80 -28.34
C VAL A 189 2.57 -3.58 -27.06
N PHE A 190 2.75 -2.93 -25.92
CA PHE A 190 2.38 -3.39 -24.59
C PHE A 190 1.28 -2.51 -24.03
N GLU A 191 0.24 -3.14 -23.51
CA GLU A 191 -0.65 -2.46 -22.58
C GLU A 191 0.05 -2.40 -21.21
N VAL A 192 0.11 -1.20 -20.64
CA VAL A 192 0.86 -0.96 -19.39
C VAL A 192 0.06 -0.11 -18.41
N VAL A 193 0.39 -0.21 -17.13
CA VAL A 193 0.15 0.87 -16.18
C VAL A 193 1.30 1.85 -16.31
N GLN A 194 0.98 3.12 -16.56
CA GLN A 194 1.99 4.14 -16.85
C GLN A 194 2.79 4.58 -15.61
N PRO A 195 3.98 5.17 -15.80
CA PRO A 195 4.67 5.90 -14.75
C PRO A 195 3.78 6.97 -14.11
N GLY A 196 4.02 7.24 -12.84
CA GLY A 196 3.24 8.18 -12.02
C GLY A 196 1.92 7.62 -11.51
N ARG A 197 1.55 6.40 -11.87
CA ARG A 197 0.33 5.74 -11.36
C ARG A 197 0.59 5.10 -10.01
N GLU A 198 -0.44 5.11 -9.18
CA GLU A 198 -0.37 4.61 -7.80
C GLU A 198 -0.86 3.18 -7.69
N GLY A 199 -0.30 2.45 -6.73
CA GLY A 199 -0.73 1.11 -6.36
C GLY A 199 -0.36 0.81 -4.91
N GLU A 200 -0.88 -0.29 -4.38
CA GLU A 200 -0.62 -0.71 -3.00
C GLU A 200 -0.02 -2.13 -2.99
N LEU A 201 1.14 -2.28 -2.35
CA LEU A 201 1.69 -3.58 -1.98
C LEU A 201 1.23 -3.90 -0.56
N ILE A 202 0.51 -4.99 -0.39
CA ILE A 202 0.09 -5.49 0.92
C ILE A 202 0.68 -6.87 1.17
N LEU A 203 1.45 -6.97 2.25
CA LEU A 203 2.07 -8.21 2.73
C LEU A 203 1.60 -8.48 4.16
N LEU A 204 1.03 -9.65 4.39
CA LEU A 204 0.67 -10.13 5.72
C LEU A 204 1.64 -11.24 6.10
N TYR A 205 2.26 -11.10 7.27
CA TYR A 205 3.01 -12.15 7.91
C TYR A 205 2.24 -12.74 9.07
N VAL A 206 2.17 -14.07 9.09
CA VAL A 206 1.64 -14.83 10.22
C VAL A 206 2.77 -15.75 10.71
N PRO A 207 3.10 -15.79 12.02
CA PRO A 207 4.12 -16.67 12.59
C PRO A 207 3.66 -18.15 12.65
N ARG A 208 3.08 -18.63 11.55
CA ARG A 208 2.57 -19.98 11.33
C ARG A 208 2.82 -20.37 9.86
N PRO A 209 3.14 -21.64 9.59
CA PRO A 209 3.32 -22.73 10.53
C PRO A 209 4.59 -22.59 11.39
N ARG A 210 4.54 -23.14 12.61
CA ARG A 210 5.70 -23.28 13.50
C ARG A 210 6.34 -24.63 13.19
N GLY A 211 7.34 -24.64 12.30
CA GLY A 211 8.08 -25.85 11.96
C GLY A 211 8.99 -26.32 13.11
N PRO A 212 9.70 -27.46 12.93
CA PRO A 212 10.77 -27.88 13.82
C PRO A 212 11.80 -26.74 13.99
N GLY A 213 12.24 -26.47 15.22
CA GLY A 213 13.16 -25.37 15.50
C GLY A 213 12.52 -23.97 15.52
N TRP A 214 11.19 -23.87 15.63
CA TRP A 214 10.52 -22.59 15.87
C TRP A 214 11.06 -21.89 17.13
N HIS A 215 11.40 -20.61 16.98
CA HIS A 215 11.78 -19.74 18.09
C HIS A 215 11.20 -18.33 17.83
N PRO A 216 10.73 -17.59 18.86
CA PRO A 216 10.19 -16.23 18.70
C PRO A 216 11.12 -15.25 17.96
N ARG A 217 12.44 -15.39 18.10
CA ARG A 217 13.45 -14.59 17.36
C ARG A 217 13.28 -14.66 15.84
N GLN A 218 12.74 -15.77 15.31
CA GLN A 218 12.48 -15.90 13.88
C GLN A 218 11.55 -14.82 13.34
N ILE A 219 10.69 -14.23 14.18
CA ILE A 219 9.79 -13.13 13.77
C ILE A 219 10.59 -11.90 13.36
N GLY A 220 11.62 -11.55 14.14
CA GLY A 220 12.51 -10.43 13.84
C GLY A 220 13.42 -10.74 12.64
N GLU A 221 13.96 -11.96 12.57
CA GLU A 221 14.76 -12.42 11.42
C GLU A 221 13.95 -12.37 10.11
N ASP A 222 12.73 -12.92 10.13
CA ASP A 222 11.80 -12.94 9.00
C ASP A 222 11.44 -11.52 8.55
N LEU A 223 11.25 -10.59 9.50
CA LEU A 223 10.97 -9.18 9.22
C LEU A 223 12.15 -8.51 8.48
N VAL A 224 13.37 -8.65 9.02
CA VAL A 224 14.60 -8.08 8.43
C VAL A 224 14.82 -8.62 7.01
N ALA A 225 14.75 -9.93 6.84
CA ALA A 225 14.88 -10.58 5.54
C ALA A 225 13.82 -10.10 4.55
N THR A 226 12.56 -10.03 4.98
CA THR A 226 11.46 -9.60 4.12
C THR A 226 11.63 -8.15 3.69
N PHE A 227 11.94 -7.24 4.61
CA PHE A 227 12.04 -5.81 4.30
C PHE A 227 13.22 -5.53 3.38
N SER A 228 14.35 -6.20 3.57
CA SER A 228 15.50 -6.13 2.68
C SER A 228 15.14 -6.59 1.25
N ALA A 229 14.38 -7.70 1.13
CA ALA A 229 13.90 -8.19 -0.16
C ALA A 229 12.85 -7.28 -0.80
N VAL A 230 11.98 -6.64 -0.02
CA VAL A 230 10.96 -5.70 -0.51
C VAL A 230 11.62 -4.48 -1.14
N VAL A 231 12.62 -3.88 -0.49
CA VAL A 231 13.38 -2.76 -1.07
C VAL A 231 14.01 -3.17 -2.39
N ALA A 232 14.70 -4.31 -2.41
CA ALA A 232 15.36 -4.80 -3.63
C ALA A 232 14.35 -5.05 -4.77
N MET A 233 13.20 -5.65 -4.46
CA MET A 233 12.15 -5.90 -5.42
C MET A 233 11.57 -4.60 -6.00
N LEU A 234 11.28 -3.60 -5.17
CA LEU A 234 10.61 -2.38 -5.61
C LEU A 234 11.55 -1.34 -6.24
N ARG A 235 12.81 -1.29 -5.80
CA ARG A 235 13.77 -0.23 -6.17
C ARG A 235 14.87 -0.70 -7.13
N ASP A 236 15.33 -1.94 -7.00
CA ASP A 236 16.49 -2.43 -7.77
C ASP A 236 16.03 -3.24 -9.00
N TYR A 237 15.09 -4.17 -8.82
CA TYR A 237 14.69 -5.13 -9.86
C TYR A 237 13.38 -4.79 -10.57
N GLY A 238 12.43 -4.17 -9.87
CA GLY A 238 11.06 -4.01 -10.32
C GLY A 238 10.24 -5.31 -10.31
N PHE A 239 8.92 -5.15 -10.46
CA PHE A 239 7.95 -6.27 -10.40
C PHE A 239 7.18 -6.53 -11.71
N SER A 240 7.68 -6.04 -12.84
CA SER A 240 7.07 -6.17 -14.17
C SER A 240 7.58 -7.39 -14.95
N ALA A 241 6.85 -7.83 -15.98
CA ALA A 241 7.30 -8.90 -16.89
C ALA A 241 8.61 -8.58 -17.63
N LYS A 242 8.98 -7.29 -17.73
CA LYS A 242 10.18 -6.79 -18.44
C LYS A 242 11.25 -6.22 -17.48
N LYS A 243 11.64 -7.01 -16.46
CA LYS A 243 12.63 -6.59 -15.44
C LYS A 243 13.98 -6.13 -16.00
N THR A 244 14.46 -6.73 -17.08
CA THR A 244 15.74 -6.34 -17.72
C THR A 244 15.69 -4.95 -18.36
N ALA A 245 14.50 -4.38 -18.54
CA ALA A 245 14.27 -3.00 -18.96
C ALA A 245 13.89 -2.08 -17.78
N SER A 246 14.07 -2.56 -16.54
CA SER A 246 13.72 -1.86 -15.29
C SER A 246 12.25 -1.46 -15.19
N TRP A 247 11.35 -2.22 -15.82
CA TRP A 247 9.90 -1.97 -15.71
C TRP A 247 9.38 -2.36 -14.32
N GLY A 248 8.40 -1.61 -13.81
CA GLY A 248 7.81 -1.83 -12.49
C GLY A 248 8.71 -1.40 -11.33
N VAL A 249 9.66 -0.49 -11.55
CA VAL A 249 10.41 0.18 -10.47
C VAL A 249 9.56 1.29 -9.88
N VAL A 250 9.64 1.47 -8.58
CA VAL A 250 8.81 2.38 -7.77
C VAL A 250 9.62 3.57 -7.29
N GLU A 251 8.99 4.72 -7.11
CA GLU A 251 9.59 5.89 -6.44
C GLU A 251 9.97 5.59 -4.97
N ASP A 252 10.94 6.32 -4.40
CA ASP A 252 11.36 6.02 -3.01
C ASP A 252 10.38 6.54 -1.98
N GLY A 253 9.85 7.74 -2.22
CA GLY A 253 8.91 8.41 -1.34
C GLY A 253 7.54 7.73 -1.38
N VAL A 254 6.94 7.59 -0.21
CA VAL A 254 5.61 7.01 -0.04
C VAL A 254 4.71 7.99 0.74
N PRO A 255 3.39 8.00 0.48
CA PRO A 255 2.45 8.82 1.24
C PRO A 255 2.33 8.29 2.68
N SER A 256 1.81 9.14 3.57
CA SER A 256 1.59 8.83 5.00
C SER A 256 0.61 7.69 5.26
N SER A 257 -0.13 7.22 4.25
CA SER A 257 -0.94 6.02 4.32
C SER A 257 -0.12 4.72 4.29
N SER A 258 1.19 4.79 4.03
CA SER A 258 2.10 3.64 4.11
C SER A 258 2.53 3.37 5.54
N GLN A 259 2.37 2.13 5.98
CA GLN A 259 2.51 1.76 7.38
C GLN A 259 2.85 0.29 7.56
N LEU A 260 3.45 -0.02 8.71
CA LEU A 260 3.59 -1.35 9.25
C LEU A 260 2.72 -1.46 10.50
N ALA A 261 1.68 -2.28 10.47
CA ALA A 261 0.91 -2.63 11.66
C ALA A 261 1.40 -3.97 12.23
N ALA A 262 1.51 -4.09 13.54
CA ALA A 262 2.04 -5.27 14.21
C ALA A 262 1.25 -5.59 15.48
N LYS A 263 0.92 -6.86 15.70
CA LYS A 263 0.18 -7.31 16.89
C LYS A 263 1.09 -7.93 17.93
N GLY A 264 0.93 -7.50 19.18
CA GLY A 264 1.49 -8.12 20.37
C GLY A 264 2.33 -7.16 21.21
N ALA A 265 2.40 -7.41 22.52
CA ALA A 265 3.20 -6.60 23.45
C ALA A 265 4.73 -6.73 23.24
N MET A 266 5.16 -7.74 22.48
CA MET A 266 6.57 -7.99 22.16
C MET A 266 7.20 -6.93 21.24
N TRP A 267 6.38 -6.22 20.46
CA TRP A 267 6.89 -5.16 19.58
C TRP A 267 7.33 -3.97 20.43
N PRO A 268 8.50 -3.36 20.13
CA PRO A 268 8.95 -2.20 20.88
C PRO A 268 8.00 -1.04 20.63
N ALA A 269 7.54 -0.40 21.71
CA ALA A 269 6.69 0.78 21.62
C ALA A 269 7.29 1.79 20.65
N GLU A 270 6.46 2.36 19.78
CA GLU A 270 6.87 3.49 18.98
C GLU A 270 7.22 4.63 19.95
N LYS A 271 8.52 4.93 20.10
CA LYS A 271 8.92 6.20 20.71
C LYS A 271 8.27 7.29 19.86
N PRO A 272 7.49 8.22 20.44
CA PRO A 272 6.91 9.32 19.67
C PRO A 272 8.02 9.95 18.83
N GLY A 273 7.85 9.93 17.50
CA GLY A 273 8.92 10.19 16.56
C GLY A 273 9.66 11.49 16.85
N ALA A 274 10.99 11.42 16.81
CA ALA A 274 11.87 12.57 16.61
C ALA A 274 11.57 13.18 15.24
N GLY A 275 10.52 14.01 15.18
CA GLY A 275 9.98 14.57 13.94
C GLY A 275 8.55 15.10 14.05
N ARG A 276 7.77 14.69 15.07
CA ARG A 276 6.55 15.43 15.44
C ARG A 276 6.95 16.59 16.35
N ALA A 277 6.50 17.80 16.05
CA ALA A 277 6.60 18.92 17.00
C ALA A 277 6.11 18.40 18.36
N GLN A 278 6.98 18.44 19.37
CA GLN A 278 6.62 18.00 20.71
C GLN A 278 5.35 18.75 21.10
N PHE A 279 4.26 18.00 21.27
CA PHE A 279 3.06 18.59 21.81
C PHE A 279 3.40 19.06 23.22
N GLU A 280 3.38 20.37 23.45
CA GLU A 280 3.67 20.97 24.74
C GLU A 280 2.44 20.78 25.64
N GLU A 281 2.56 19.91 26.64
CA GLU A 281 1.52 19.73 27.65
C GLU A 281 1.30 21.03 28.44
N PRO A 282 0.09 21.29 28.96
CA PRO A 282 -0.15 22.49 29.73
C PRO A 282 0.73 22.48 30.98
N GLN A 283 1.26 23.66 31.34
CA GLN A 283 1.87 23.84 32.65
C GLN A 283 0.85 23.47 33.74
N GLU A 284 1.32 22.90 34.86
CA GLU A 284 0.44 22.51 35.97
C GLU A 284 -0.42 23.68 36.47
N SER A 285 0.14 24.89 36.44
CA SER A 285 -0.55 26.15 36.77
C SER A 285 -1.71 26.49 35.83
N PHE A 286 -1.83 25.87 34.66
CA PHE A 286 -2.93 26.08 33.71
C PHE A 286 -4.15 25.24 34.02
N GLN A 287 -4.02 24.18 34.81
CA GLN A 287 -5.15 23.30 35.15
C GLN A 287 -6.30 24.07 35.81
N LYS A 288 -5.97 25.09 36.62
CA LYS A 288 -6.96 25.98 37.28
C LYS A 288 -7.83 26.80 36.30
N PHE A 289 -7.42 26.93 35.04
CA PHE A 289 -8.15 27.65 34.00
C PHE A 289 -8.99 26.74 33.09
N MET A 290 -9.01 25.42 33.33
CA MET A 290 -9.72 24.44 32.51
C MET A 290 -10.50 23.42 33.35
N ASP A 291 -11.44 22.71 32.74
CA ASP A 291 -12.14 21.58 33.33
C ASP A 291 -11.41 20.24 33.07
N GLU A 292 -11.92 19.15 33.66
CA GLU A 292 -11.39 17.79 33.50
C GLU A 292 -11.40 17.27 32.05
N ARG A 293 -12.15 17.93 31.16
CA ARG A 293 -12.23 17.60 29.73
C ARG A 293 -11.33 18.50 28.89
N GLY A 294 -10.52 19.33 29.54
CA GLY A 294 -9.59 20.26 28.91
C GLY A 294 -10.26 21.46 28.27
N ARG A 295 -11.51 21.82 28.61
CA ARG A 295 -12.18 23.03 28.12
C ARG A 295 -11.89 24.22 29.03
N PRO A 296 -11.82 25.47 28.53
CA PRO A 296 -11.55 26.62 29.38
C PRO A 296 -12.71 26.83 30.36
N ASN A 297 -12.38 27.27 31.57
CA ASN A 297 -13.38 27.68 32.55
C ASN A 297 -14.30 28.76 31.93
N ALA A 298 -15.61 28.58 32.06
CA ALA A 298 -16.62 29.46 31.45
C ALA A 298 -16.43 30.93 31.84
N VAL A 299 -15.90 31.22 33.04
CA VAL A 299 -15.62 32.58 33.53
C VAL A 299 -14.57 33.31 32.67
N LEU A 300 -13.73 32.59 31.92
CA LEU A 300 -12.69 33.17 31.06
C LEU A 300 -13.19 33.54 29.66
N LYS A 301 -14.44 33.19 29.33
CA LYS A 301 -15.05 33.44 28.03
C LYS A 301 -16.27 34.35 28.18
N LYS A 302 -16.43 35.28 27.24
CA LYS A 302 -17.64 36.10 27.10
C LYS A 302 -18.81 35.22 26.64
N ALA A 303 -20.04 35.71 26.79
CA ALA A 303 -21.23 35.05 26.23
C ALA A 303 -21.13 34.84 24.70
N THR A 304 -20.29 35.62 24.02
CA THR A 304 -19.98 35.48 22.58
C THR A 304 -18.96 34.39 22.26
N GLY A 305 -18.34 33.74 23.26
CA GLY A 305 -17.27 32.74 23.08
C GLY A 305 -15.86 33.31 22.93
N GLU A 306 -15.71 34.64 22.95
CA GLU A 306 -14.42 35.33 22.93
C GLU A 306 -13.73 35.32 24.30
N TRP A 307 -12.40 35.41 24.31
CA TRP A 307 -11.62 35.54 25.55
C TRP A 307 -11.88 36.88 26.26
N LEU A 308 -11.84 36.90 27.59
CA LEU A 308 -11.81 38.16 28.35
C LEU A 308 -10.58 39.00 27.97
N SER A 309 -10.77 40.32 27.89
CA SER A 309 -9.66 41.28 27.80
C SER A 309 -8.87 41.35 29.13
N ASN A 310 -7.70 41.98 29.09
CA ASN A 310 -6.85 42.10 30.27
C ASN A 310 -7.54 42.83 31.44
N GLN A 311 -8.39 43.81 31.16
CA GLN A 311 -9.10 44.57 32.20
C GLN A 311 -10.29 43.78 32.74
N GLU A 312 -11.02 43.08 31.87
CA GLU A 312 -12.15 42.23 32.28
C GLU A 312 -11.66 41.03 33.12
N PHE A 313 -10.50 40.45 32.80
CA PHE A 313 -9.90 39.39 33.60
C PHE A 313 -9.59 39.85 35.03
N LYS A 314 -9.09 41.08 35.22
CA LYS A 314 -8.79 41.62 36.56
C LYS A 314 -10.04 41.76 37.43
N THR A 315 -11.22 41.89 36.84
CA THR A 315 -12.48 42.03 37.57
C THR A 315 -13.17 40.68 37.76
N ALA A 316 -13.30 39.88 36.70
CA ALA A 316 -14.11 38.67 36.68
C ALA A 316 -13.32 37.36 36.85
N GLY A 317 -12.05 37.33 36.42
CA GLY A 317 -11.20 36.13 36.39
C GLY A 317 -10.10 36.09 37.45
N ALA A 318 -9.91 37.16 38.23
CA ALA A 318 -8.80 37.31 39.16
C ALA A 318 -8.73 36.23 40.25
N ALA A 319 -9.86 35.60 40.58
CA ALA A 319 -9.91 34.49 41.52
C ALA A 319 -9.23 33.20 41.01
N LEU A 320 -9.06 33.05 39.69
CA LEU A 320 -8.46 31.85 39.08
C LEU A 320 -6.93 31.94 39.00
N GLY A 321 -6.35 33.14 39.01
CA GLY A 321 -4.91 33.33 38.93
C GLY A 321 -4.49 34.73 38.50
N THR A 322 -3.20 34.90 38.26
CA THR A 322 -2.63 36.19 37.88
C THR A 322 -2.87 36.51 36.40
N LEU A 323 -2.88 37.80 36.04
CA LEU A 323 -3.03 38.24 34.64
C LEU A 323 -1.92 37.68 33.74
N THR A 324 -0.71 37.51 34.27
CA THR A 324 0.43 36.96 33.53
C THR A 324 0.20 35.48 33.19
N GLU A 325 -0.29 34.70 34.14
CA GLU A 325 -0.64 33.29 33.92
C GLU A 325 -1.78 33.15 32.92
N TYR A 326 -2.82 33.99 33.02
CA TYR A 326 -3.94 33.99 32.08
C TYR A 326 -3.49 34.26 30.63
N LYS A 327 -2.59 35.21 30.41
CA LYS A 327 -2.04 35.49 29.07
C LYS A 327 -1.29 34.29 28.49
N ARG A 328 -0.47 33.63 29.31
CA ARG A 328 0.30 32.44 28.89
C ARG A 328 -0.63 31.26 28.62
N PHE A 329 -1.62 31.04 29.48
CA PHE A 329 -2.66 30.04 29.29
C PHE A 329 -3.43 30.28 27.99
N ARG A 330 -3.90 31.51 27.73
CA ARG A 330 -4.63 31.86 26.50
C ARG A 330 -3.80 31.56 25.25
N ALA A 331 -2.54 31.98 25.22
CA ALA A 331 -1.65 31.74 24.09
C ALA A 331 -1.41 30.23 23.86
N TRP A 332 -1.17 29.47 24.94
CA TRP A 332 -1.02 28.02 24.86
C TRP A 332 -2.31 27.34 24.42
N TYR A 333 -3.47 27.74 24.96
CA TYR A 333 -4.76 27.12 24.67
C TYR A 333 -5.20 27.38 23.22
N ASP A 334 -4.94 28.58 22.70
CA ASP A 334 -5.21 28.90 21.28
C ASP A 334 -4.34 28.04 20.34
N ALA A 335 -3.14 27.62 20.76
CA ALA A 335 -2.24 26.77 19.98
C ALA A 335 -2.46 25.25 20.17
N HIS A 336 -2.86 24.81 21.36
CA HIS A 336 -2.81 23.40 21.77
C HIS A 336 -4.10 22.87 22.42
N GLY A 337 -5.07 23.73 22.74
CA GLY A 337 -6.24 23.38 23.57
C GLY A 337 -7.17 22.35 22.93
N ALA A 338 -7.37 22.39 21.61
CA ALA A 338 -8.22 21.41 20.91
C ALA A 338 -7.62 20.00 20.94
N GLU A 339 -6.30 19.88 20.77
CA GLU A 339 -5.58 18.61 20.83
C GLU A 339 -5.54 18.06 22.26
N TRP A 340 -5.38 18.94 23.26
CA TRP A 340 -5.45 18.59 24.67
C TRP A 340 -6.80 18.01 25.08
N ALA A 341 -7.90 18.71 24.74
CA ALA A 341 -9.26 18.23 25.02
C ALA A 341 -9.54 16.88 24.34
N ARG A 342 -9.05 16.68 23.11
CA ARG A 342 -9.15 15.41 22.39
C ARG A 342 -8.42 14.27 23.11
N ARG A 343 -7.24 14.53 23.69
CA ARG A 343 -6.49 13.53 24.47
C ARG A 343 -7.18 13.13 25.76
N LEU A 344 -7.80 14.09 26.46
CA LEU A 344 -8.53 13.83 27.71
C LEU A 344 -9.88 13.14 27.49
N THR A 345 -10.55 13.41 26.37
CA THR A 345 -11.86 12.82 26.04
C THR A 345 -11.78 11.54 25.21
N ALA A 346 -10.61 11.22 24.66
CA ALA A 346 -10.39 9.94 24.00
C ALA A 346 -10.57 8.81 25.04
N PRO A 347 -11.42 7.81 24.77
CA PRO A 347 -11.55 6.68 25.68
C PRO A 347 -10.18 6.04 25.88
N GLN A 348 -9.72 5.99 27.14
CA GLN A 348 -8.53 5.21 27.47
C GLN A 348 -8.79 3.78 27.02
N ARG A 349 -8.05 3.33 26.00
CA ARG A 349 -8.13 1.97 25.46
C ARG A 349 -7.63 0.99 26.51
N THR A 350 -8.51 0.61 27.42
CA THR A 350 -8.30 -0.48 28.37
C THR A 350 -8.53 -1.80 27.65
N GLY A 351 -7.48 -2.62 27.53
CA GLY A 351 -7.63 -4.07 27.31
C GLY A 351 -7.59 -4.64 25.89
N GLN A 352 -7.14 -3.93 24.86
CA GLN A 352 -6.79 -4.57 23.58
C GLN A 352 -5.28 -4.78 23.48
N ALA A 353 -4.85 -6.03 23.21
CA ALA A 353 -3.46 -6.36 22.89
C ALA A 353 -2.90 -5.28 21.94
N PRO A 354 -1.77 -4.64 22.27
CA PRO A 354 -1.39 -3.40 21.61
C PRO A 354 -1.12 -3.69 20.13
N LEU A 355 -2.05 -3.25 19.29
CA LEU A 355 -1.81 -3.07 17.87
C LEU A 355 -0.89 -1.86 17.76
N GLN A 356 0.35 -2.09 17.34
CA GLN A 356 1.34 -1.05 17.15
C GLN A 356 1.41 -0.72 15.67
N VAL A 357 1.45 0.56 15.33
CA VAL A 357 1.58 1.04 13.95
C VAL A 357 2.88 1.81 13.87
N PHE A 358 3.66 1.56 12.82
CA PHE A 358 4.91 2.22 12.54
C PHE A 358 4.82 2.87 11.16
N GLU A 359 4.97 4.19 11.12
CA GLU A 359 4.95 4.98 9.89
C GLU A 359 6.36 5.04 9.27
N PHE A 360 6.44 5.15 7.94
CA PHE A 360 7.69 5.42 7.21
C PHE A 360 7.39 6.29 5.99
N SER A 361 8.37 7.11 5.60
CA SER A 361 8.20 8.06 4.49
C SER A 361 8.91 7.62 3.20
N LYS A 362 9.84 6.66 3.32
CA LYS A 362 10.58 6.10 2.19
C LYS A 362 10.67 4.59 2.25
N ILE A 363 10.64 3.94 1.08
CA ILE A 363 10.87 2.50 0.95
C ILE A 363 12.28 2.14 1.43
N SER A 364 13.27 2.99 1.17
CA SER A 364 14.66 2.81 1.62
C SER A 364 14.84 2.78 3.15
N GLU A 365 13.87 3.24 3.94
CA GLU A 365 13.91 3.22 5.42
C GLU A 365 13.53 1.86 6.02
N LEU A 366 12.86 1.00 5.23
CA LEU A 366 12.34 -0.29 5.71
C LEU A 366 13.43 -1.18 6.37
N PRO A 367 14.63 -1.38 5.79
CA PRO A 367 15.63 -2.24 6.43
C PRO A 367 16.05 -1.74 7.82
N ALA A 368 16.20 -0.42 7.97
CA ALA A 368 16.55 0.18 9.27
C ALA A 368 15.40 0.06 10.28
N LEU A 369 14.16 0.24 9.83
CA LEU A 369 12.96 -0.01 10.64
C LEU A 369 12.92 -1.46 11.12
N ALA A 370 13.11 -2.43 10.22
CA ALA A 370 13.08 -3.85 10.54
C ALA A 370 14.18 -4.24 11.55
N GLU A 371 15.41 -3.76 11.37
CA GLU A 371 16.54 -3.99 12.29
C GLU A 371 16.25 -3.46 13.69
N ARG A 372 15.68 -2.25 13.79
CA ARG A 372 15.27 -1.65 15.06
C ARG A 372 14.21 -2.49 15.76
N LEU A 373 13.17 -2.91 15.04
CA LEU A 373 12.09 -3.72 15.58
C LEU A 373 12.58 -5.12 15.99
N ALA A 374 13.41 -5.77 15.16
CA ALA A 374 14.02 -7.06 15.46
C ALA A 374 14.95 -7.02 16.67
N ARG A 375 15.66 -5.91 16.89
CA ARG A 375 16.44 -5.69 18.13
C ARG A 375 15.54 -5.59 19.35
N GLY A 376 14.48 -4.78 19.29
CA GLY A 376 13.51 -4.67 20.38
C GLY A 376 12.84 -5.99 20.73
N LEU A 377 12.52 -6.82 19.73
CA LEU A 377 12.00 -8.18 19.92
C LEU A 377 12.99 -9.09 20.68
N ARG A 378 14.30 -8.98 20.38
CA ARG A 378 15.35 -9.74 21.08
C ARG A 378 15.47 -9.31 22.54
N GLU A 379 15.47 -8.01 22.80
CA GLU A 379 15.54 -7.44 24.15
C GLU A 379 14.32 -7.84 25.00
N ALA A 380 13.11 -7.79 24.43
CA ALA A 380 11.88 -8.18 25.11
C ALA A 380 11.76 -9.70 25.36
N SER A 381 12.42 -10.53 24.55
CA SER A 381 12.39 -11.98 24.71
C SER A 381 13.40 -12.51 25.75
N GLY A 382 14.21 -11.63 26.36
CA GLY A 382 15.20 -11.97 27.37
C GLY A 382 16.28 -12.93 26.87
N GLY A 383 17.39 -12.39 26.36
CA GLY A 383 18.70 -13.08 26.29
C GLY A 383 18.79 -14.31 25.42
#